data_AF-A0A8H4V409-F1
#
_entry.id   AF-A0A8H4V409-F1
#
_cell.length_a   1.000
_cell.length_b   1.000
_cell.length_c   1.000
_cell.angle_alpha   90.00
_cell.angle_beta   90.00
_cell.angle_gamma   90.00
#
_symmetry.space_group_name_H-M   'P 1'
#
loop_
_entity.id
_entity.type
_entity.pdbx_description
1 polymer ?
#
loop_
_entity_poly.entity_id
_entity_poly.type
_entity_poly.pdbx_seq_one_letter_code
_entity_poly.pdbx_strand_id
1 'polypeptide(L)' 'MSQQSVLITGCSDDGIGYGLALTFQQRGYLVFATARDTKKMSKLDGLPNVIL' A
#
# COMPACT_ATOMS: atom_id res chain seq x y z
N MET A 1 19.38 -8.49 6.48
CA MET A 1 19.19 -7.42 5.47
C MET A 1 18.17 -6.44 6.01
N SER A 2 18.32 -5.14 5.80
CA SER A 2 17.32 -4.14 6.22
C SER A 2 16.08 -4.23 5.31
N GLN A 3 14.89 -4.10 5.90
CA GLN A 3 13.64 -4.02 5.13
C GLN A 3 13.60 -2.71 4.34
N GLN A 4 13.29 -2.79 3.06
CA GLN A 4 13.12 -1.62 2.20
C GLN A 4 11.71 -1.03 2.37
N SER A 5 11.58 0.29 2.30
CA SER A 5 10.28 0.98 2.38
C SER A 5 9.91 1.68 1.08
N VAL A 6 8.61 1.89 0.86
CA VAL A 6 8.07 2.62 -0.29
C VAL A 6 6.87 3.46 0.11
N LEU A 7 6.77 4.69 -0.41
CA LEU A 7 5.61 5.57 -0.29
C LEU A 7 4.87 5.60 -1.63
N ILE A 8 3.57 5.32 -1.60
CA ILE A 8 2.73 5.28 -2.80
C ILE A 8 1.52 6.19 -2.57
N THR A 9 1.22 7.05 -3.56
CA THR A 9 0.06 7.94 -3.55
C THR A 9 -1.01 7.44 -4.52
N GLY A 10 -2.27 7.80 -4.28
CA GLY A 10 -3.38 7.38 -5.14
C GLY A 10 -3.75 5.90 -5.01
N CYS A 11 -3.73 5.37 -3.79
CA CYS A 11 -3.97 3.95 -3.50
C CYS A 11 -5.45 3.56 -3.29
N SER A 12 -6.40 4.31 -3.86
CA SER A 12 -7.81 3.91 -3.84
C SER A 12 -7.98 2.51 -4.44
N ASP A 13 -8.93 1.75 -3.92
CA ASP A 13 -9.27 0.39 -4.31
C ASP A 13 -9.37 0.25 -5.83
N ASP A 14 -8.76 -0.81 -6.37
CA ASP A 14 -8.69 -1.15 -7.80
C ASP A 14 -7.93 -0.14 -8.69
N GLY A 15 -7.31 0.90 -8.11
CA GLY A 15 -6.44 1.82 -8.82
C GLY A 15 -5.02 1.30 -9.06
N ILE A 16 -4.24 2.03 -9.85
CA ILE A 16 -2.83 1.70 -10.11
C ILE A 16 -2.01 1.74 -8.80
N GLY A 17 -2.24 2.74 -7.94
CA GLY A 17 -1.57 2.83 -6.64
C GLY A 17 -1.85 1.62 -5.75
N TYR A 18 -3.10 1.13 -5.75
CA TYR A 18 -3.47 -0.11 -5.05
C TYR A 18 -2.69 -1.32 -5.57
N GLY A 19 -2.61 -1.51 -6.89
CA GLY A 19 -1.85 -2.60 -7.49
C GLY A 19 -0.35 -2.54 -7.18
N LEU A 20 0.23 -1.34 -7.16
CA LEU A 20 1.62 -1.13 -6.74
C LEU A 20 1.81 -1.47 -5.26
N ALA A 21 0.94 -1.01 -4.37
CA ALA A 21 1.00 -1.30 -2.95
C ALA A 21 0.97 -2.80 -2.67
N LEU A 22 0.06 -3.53 -3.31
CA LEU A 22 -0.03 -4.99 -3.20
C LEU A 22 1.26 -5.68 -3.69
N THR A 23 1.80 -5.23 -4.83
CA THR A 23 3.01 -5.83 -5.41
C THR A 23 4.23 -5.62 -4.51
N PHE A 24 4.43 -4.43 -3.95
CA PHE A 24 5.55 -4.16 -3.04
C PHE A 24 5.38 -4.87 -1.70
N GLN A 25 4.16 -4.94 -1.17
CA GLN A 25 3.84 -5.72 0.03
C GLN A 25 4.21 -7.19 -0.15
N GLN A 26 3.82 -7.81 -1.27
CA GLN A 26 4.15 -9.20 -1.60
C GLN A 26 5.66 -9.45 -1.76
N ARG A 27 6.44 -8.41 -2.10
CA ARG A 27 7.90 -8.46 -2.18
C ARG A 27 8.59 -8.19 -0.83
N GLY A 28 7.84 -7.99 0.24
CA GLY A 28 8.36 -7.82 1.61
C GLY A 28 8.74 -6.39 1.99
N TYR A 29 8.32 -5.39 1.20
CA TYR A 29 8.55 -3.98 1.52
C TYR A 29 7.63 -3.53 2.67
N LEU A 30 8.09 -2.51 3.42
CA LEU A 30 7.21 -1.69 4.25
C LEU A 30 6.53 -0.65 3.36
N VAL A 31 5.22 -0.76 3.17
CA VAL A 31 4.46 0.09 2.25
C VAL A 31 3.71 1.15 3.04
N PHE A 32 3.96 2.42 2.72
CA PHE A 32 3.11 3.55 3.11
C PHE A 32 2.19 3.88 1.94
N ALA A 33 0.95 3.38 1.99
CA ALA A 33 -0.05 3.62 0.95
C ALA A 33 -0.89 4.82 1.35
N THR A 34 -1.09 5.78 0.45
CA THR A 34 -1.89 6.97 0.74
C THR A 34 -2.90 7.23 -0.38
N ALA A 35 -4.05 7.78 -0.01
CA ALA A 35 -5.04 8.32 -0.92
C ALA A 35 -5.68 9.56 -0.31
N ARG A 36 -6.47 10.29 -1.10
CA ARG A 36 -7.21 11.47 -0.62
C ARG A 36 -8.25 11.10 0.45
N ASP A 37 -8.82 9.91 0.34
CA ASP A 37 -9.86 9.39 1.23
C ASP A 37 -9.51 7.94 1.59
N THR A 38 -9.11 7.71 2.83
CA THR A 38 -8.70 6.39 3.34
C THR A 38 -9.85 5.39 3.38
N LYS A 39 -11.11 5.86 3.38
CA LYS A 39 -12.29 4.98 3.26
C LYS A 39 -12.32 4.23 1.93
N LYS A 40 -11.62 4.74 0.91
CA LYS A 40 -11.48 4.09 -0.39
C LYS A 40 -10.26 3.17 -0.49
N MET A 41 -9.61 2.83 0.62
CA MET A 41 -8.43 1.94 0.66
C MET A 41 -8.74 0.64 1.39
N SER A 42 -9.99 0.18 1.34
CA SER A 42 -10.48 -0.93 2.16
C SER A 42 -9.78 -2.27 1.87
N LYS A 43 -9.26 -2.45 0.65
CA LYS A 43 -8.61 -3.69 0.21
C LYS A 43 -7.15 -3.81 0.66
N LEU A 44 -6.55 -2.72 1.12
CA LEU A 44 -5.19 -2.72 1.67
C LEU A 44 -5.18 -2.81 3.21
N ASP A 45 -6.34 -2.60 3.84
CA ASP A 45 -6.46 -2.59 5.29
C ASP A 45 -6.18 -3.98 5.88
N GLY A 46 -5.46 -4.01 7.00
CA GLY A 46 -5.04 -5.25 7.67
C GLY A 46 -3.96 -6.07 6.95
N LEU A 47 -3.45 -5.64 5.79
CA LEU A 47 -2.32 -6.33 5.15
C LEU A 47 -1.03 -6.17 5.97
N PRO A 48 -0.21 -7.24 6.10
CA PRO A 48 1.05 -7.15 6.83
C PRO A 48 2.00 -6.20 6.11
N ASN A 49 2.72 -5.40 6.90
CA ASN A 49 3.70 -4.41 6.41
C ASN A 49 3.10 -3.32 5.50
N VAL A 50 1.81 -3.01 5.65
CA VAL A 50 1.14 -1.88 4.98
C VAL A 50 0.63 -0.89 6.03
N ILE A 51 0.86 0.41 5.79
CA ILE A 51 0.38 1.54 6.59
C ILE A 51 -0.47 2.41 5.66
N LEU A 52 -1.70 2.73 6.08
CA LEU A 52 -2.67 3.54 5.33
C LEU A 52 -2.77 4.98 5.83
#